data_AF-A0A2H4S641-F1
#
_entry.id   AF-A0A2H4S641-F1
#
_cell.length_a   1.000
_cell.length_b   1.000
_cell.length_c   1.000
_cell.angle_alpha   90.00
_cell.angle_beta   90.00
_cell.angle_gamma   90.00
#
_symmetry.space_group_name_H-M   'P 1'
#
loop_
_entity.id
_entity.type
_entity.pdbx_description
1 polymer ?
#
loop_
_entity_poly.entity_id
_entity_poly.type
_entity_poly.pdbx_seq_one_letter_code
_entity_poly.pdbx_strand_id
1 'polypeptide(L)'
;MASTSQFVQLAKSLPEPLQRFFARWPPAALASPGSAPTTFQQLRPDPFEFYQHPVTGRRQDPVYSARRQAQLLRMARDHGVAELLPASAKNPTQRLAHRVEHGLRVKGTGVGQKVKGHIHERHMIAKMEQKRKAMLEMPDLIKKWKTVGKRNWTNPSAGRPSRTATHYEVLDLQPALLGAAEPHDIATLIKRAYRRALLRNHPDKAAQSSAPTLTVDQIGEAYAVLSSPPRRKEYDAGLRVARSAGGSRDDDDETKFHTGIENVDLDDLDFDEAGRRWYRSCRCGNDRGYSFEEEDLVDASEDGVLMVGCQDCSLWLKVHFAVVEE
;
A
#
# COMPACT_ATOMS: atom_id res chain seq x y z
N MET A 1 -53.87 -44.71 -3.66
CA MET A 1 -53.50 -43.57 -2.79
C MET A 1 -52.53 -44.10 -1.75
N ALA A 2 -51.39 -43.43 -1.53
CA ALA A 2 -50.46 -43.85 -0.49
C ALA A 2 -51.16 -43.77 0.88
N SER A 3 -50.94 -44.77 1.73
CA SER A 3 -51.58 -44.81 3.05
C SER A 3 -50.95 -43.79 4.00
N THR A 4 -51.71 -43.32 4.98
CA THR A 4 -51.19 -42.43 6.04
C THR A 4 -49.97 -43.02 6.74
N SER A 5 -49.94 -44.34 6.92
CA SER A 5 -48.78 -45.07 7.46
C SER A 5 -47.53 -44.95 6.60
N GLN A 6 -47.65 -44.95 5.26
CA GLN A 6 -46.51 -44.76 4.35
C GLN A 6 -45.92 -43.36 4.47
N PHE A 7 -46.75 -42.32 4.58
CA PHE A 7 -46.27 -40.96 4.79
C PHE A 7 -45.56 -40.79 6.14
N VAL A 8 -46.06 -41.44 7.20
CA VAL A 8 -45.37 -41.46 8.49
C VAL A 8 -44.04 -42.18 8.41
N GLN A 9 -43.96 -43.30 7.68
CA GLN A 9 -42.69 -44.01 7.43
C GLN A 9 -41.70 -43.15 6.64
N LEU A 10 -42.16 -42.44 5.61
CA LEU A 10 -41.35 -41.50 4.83
C LEU A 10 -40.82 -40.35 5.72
N ALA A 11 -41.67 -39.76 6.55
CA ALA A 11 -41.24 -38.72 7.49
C ALA A 11 -40.20 -39.24 8.49
N LYS A 12 -40.36 -40.48 8.97
CA LYS A 12 -39.38 -41.14 9.84
C LYS A 12 -38.07 -41.52 9.13
N SER A 13 -38.06 -41.59 7.80
CA SER A 13 -36.85 -41.85 7.02
C SER A 13 -35.97 -40.61 6.81
N LEU A 14 -36.46 -39.42 7.17
CA LEU A 14 -35.67 -38.19 7.09
C LEU A 14 -34.44 -38.24 8.00
N PRO A 15 -33.34 -37.55 7.65
CA PRO A 15 -32.18 -37.41 8.53
C PRO A 15 -32.55 -36.83 9.90
N GLU A 16 -31.94 -37.38 10.95
CA GLU A 16 -32.19 -36.96 12.34
C GLU A 16 -32.08 -35.44 12.56
N PRO A 17 -31.11 -34.70 11.97
CA PRO A 17 -31.03 -33.25 12.13
C PRO A 17 -32.27 -32.50 11.61
N LEU A 18 -32.88 -32.98 10.51
CA LEU A 18 -34.10 -32.39 9.96
C LEU A 18 -35.31 -32.73 10.83
N GLN A 19 -35.41 -33.97 11.32
CA GLN A 19 -36.48 -34.36 12.24
C GLN A 19 -36.45 -33.51 13.51
N ARG A 20 -35.26 -33.34 14.12
CA ARG A 20 -35.06 -32.48 15.29
C ARG A 20 -35.39 -31.02 15.00
N PHE A 21 -35.11 -30.53 13.80
CA PHE A 21 -35.48 -29.18 13.38
C PHE A 21 -36.99 -29.02 13.32
N PHE A 22 -37.70 -29.88 12.58
CA PHE A 22 -39.16 -29.80 12.43
C PHE A 22 -39.92 -30.05 13.74
N ALA A 23 -39.36 -30.85 14.66
CA ALA A 23 -39.95 -31.03 15.99
C ALA A 23 -39.89 -29.74 16.84
N ARG A 24 -38.85 -28.92 16.67
CA ARG A 24 -38.65 -27.68 17.43
C ARG A 24 -39.30 -26.48 16.75
N TRP A 25 -39.16 -26.36 15.43
CA TRP A 25 -39.71 -25.30 14.59
C TRP A 25 -40.59 -25.89 13.47
N PRO A 26 -41.80 -26.38 13.81
CA PRO A 26 -42.73 -26.89 12.81
C PRO A 26 -43.26 -25.73 11.93
N PRO A 27 -43.14 -25.80 10.60
CA PRO A 27 -43.75 -24.80 9.72
C PRO A 27 -45.28 -24.88 9.79
N ALA A 28 -45.94 -23.78 9.45
CA ALA A 28 -47.41 -23.71 9.46
C ALA A 28 -48.09 -24.79 8.60
N ALA A 29 -47.42 -25.26 7.53
CA ALA A 29 -47.90 -26.34 6.67
C ALA A 29 -47.99 -27.72 7.35
N LEU A 30 -47.18 -27.96 8.39
CA LEU A 30 -47.19 -29.21 9.16
C LEU A 30 -47.97 -29.09 10.48
N ALA A 31 -48.17 -27.86 10.96
CA ALA A 31 -48.90 -27.61 12.19
C ALA A 31 -50.40 -27.80 12.00
N SER A 32 -51.08 -28.34 13.02
CA SER A 32 -52.54 -28.42 13.00
C SER A 32 -53.12 -27.01 13.02
N PRO A 33 -54.15 -26.69 12.21
CA PRO A 33 -54.75 -25.36 12.22
C PRO A 33 -55.22 -24.99 13.65
N GLY A 34 -54.68 -23.89 14.18
CA GLY A 34 -54.95 -23.42 15.55
C GLY A 34 -54.03 -23.96 16.65
N SER A 35 -53.00 -24.76 16.34
CA SER A 35 -52.03 -25.19 17.34
C SER A 35 -51.15 -24.02 17.81
N ALA A 36 -50.91 -23.94 19.13
CA ALA A 36 -50.01 -22.94 19.70
C ALA A 36 -48.56 -23.13 19.20
N PRO A 37 -47.79 -22.05 19.03
CA PRO A 37 -46.38 -22.14 18.65
C PRO A 37 -45.57 -22.85 19.73
N THR A 38 -44.53 -23.57 19.32
CA THR A 38 -43.63 -24.26 20.24
C THR A 38 -42.88 -23.26 21.13
N THR A 39 -42.39 -23.69 22.29
CA THR A 39 -41.56 -22.86 23.18
C THR A 39 -40.36 -22.26 22.44
N PHE A 40 -39.76 -23.03 21.52
CA PHE A 40 -38.64 -22.55 20.69
C PHE A 40 -39.06 -21.44 19.72
N GLN A 41 -40.23 -21.56 19.07
CA GLN A 41 -40.76 -20.53 18.18
C GLN A 41 -41.16 -19.26 18.94
N GLN A 42 -41.67 -19.38 20.16
CA GLN A 42 -42.02 -18.23 21.01
C GLN A 42 -40.77 -17.43 21.39
N LEU A 43 -39.69 -18.12 21.78
CA LEU A 43 -38.41 -17.47 22.10
C LEU A 43 -37.71 -16.93 20.85
N ARG A 44 -37.73 -17.70 19.76
CA ARG A 44 -37.04 -17.42 18.50
C ARG A 44 -37.97 -17.73 17.31
N PRO A 45 -38.69 -16.71 16.81
CA PRO A 45 -39.60 -16.87 15.68
C PRO A 45 -38.92 -17.44 14.43
N ASP A 46 -37.76 -16.88 14.06
CA ASP A 46 -36.91 -17.40 12.98
C ASP A 46 -35.57 -17.92 13.55
N PRO A 47 -35.25 -19.22 13.37
CA PRO A 47 -34.00 -19.79 13.85
C PRO A 47 -32.78 -19.50 12.96
N PHE A 48 -32.96 -18.95 11.76
CA PHE A 48 -31.91 -18.68 10.77
C PHE A 48 -31.47 -17.21 10.71
N GLU A 49 -32.29 -16.29 11.22
CA GLU A 49 -31.98 -14.88 11.25
C GLU A 49 -31.40 -14.41 12.59
N PHE A 50 -30.74 -13.24 12.55
CA PHE A 50 -30.30 -12.56 13.76
C PHE A 50 -31.50 -12.03 14.51
N TYR A 51 -31.54 -12.25 15.82
CA TYR A 51 -32.62 -11.78 16.67
C TYR A 51 -32.19 -10.58 17.51
N GLN A 52 -32.99 -9.52 17.51
CA GLN A 52 -32.79 -8.40 18.42
C GLN A 52 -33.58 -8.63 19.70
N HIS A 53 -32.90 -8.65 20.84
CA HIS A 53 -33.56 -8.85 22.12
C HIS A 53 -34.34 -7.59 22.53
N PRO A 54 -35.65 -7.66 22.83
CA PRO A 54 -36.49 -6.48 23.02
C PRO A 54 -36.09 -5.66 24.24
N VAL A 55 -35.67 -6.31 25.34
CA VAL A 55 -35.26 -5.61 26.57
C VAL A 55 -33.83 -5.04 26.48
N THR A 56 -32.86 -5.84 26.05
CA THR A 56 -31.44 -5.45 26.08
C THR A 56 -30.96 -4.75 24.80
N GLY A 57 -31.75 -4.77 23.72
CA GLY A 57 -31.39 -4.22 22.41
C GLY A 57 -30.23 -4.94 21.70
N ARG A 58 -29.63 -5.96 22.34
CA ARG A 58 -28.47 -6.68 21.79
C ARG A 58 -28.93 -7.61 20.66
N ARG A 59 -28.20 -7.58 19.55
CA ARG A 59 -28.31 -8.57 18.48
C ARG A 59 -27.72 -9.88 18.96
N GLN A 60 -28.48 -10.95 18.79
CA GLN A 60 -28.05 -12.30 19.07
C GLN A 60 -27.89 -13.06 17.76
N ASP A 61 -26.89 -13.94 17.74
CA ASP A 61 -26.61 -14.80 16.61
C ASP A 61 -27.77 -15.76 16.31
N PRO A 62 -27.94 -16.15 15.04
CA PRO A 62 -28.94 -17.13 14.67
C PRO A 62 -28.67 -18.46 15.38
N VAL A 63 -29.76 -19.12 15.81
CA VAL A 63 -29.71 -20.41 16.54
C VAL A 63 -28.94 -21.45 15.74
N TYR A 64 -29.11 -21.43 14.42
CA TYR A 64 -28.30 -22.21 13.47
C TYR A 64 -27.32 -21.28 12.75
N SER A 65 -26.02 -21.57 12.89
CA SER A 65 -24.97 -20.86 12.15
C SER A 65 -25.11 -21.08 10.65
N ALA A 66 -24.58 -20.17 9.82
CA ALA A 66 -24.68 -20.25 8.36
C ALA A 66 -24.22 -21.60 7.76
N ARG A 67 -23.21 -22.25 8.38
CA ARG A 67 -22.77 -23.61 8.02
C ARG A 67 -23.87 -24.64 8.28
N ARG A 68 -24.49 -24.62 9.47
CA ARG A 68 -25.57 -25.54 9.84
C ARG A 68 -26.84 -25.31 9.01
N GLN A 69 -27.15 -24.04 8.70
CA GLN A 69 -28.24 -23.70 7.78
C GLN A 69 -28.02 -24.33 6.39
N ALA A 70 -26.82 -24.18 5.82
CA ALA A 70 -26.49 -24.78 4.53
C ALA A 70 -26.55 -26.31 4.56
N GLN A 71 -26.14 -26.94 5.67
CA GLN A 71 -26.25 -28.39 5.86
C GLN A 71 -27.71 -28.85 5.91
N LEU A 72 -28.57 -28.18 6.68
CA LEU A 72 -30.01 -28.47 6.75
C LEU A 72 -30.67 -28.30 5.38
N LEU A 73 -30.39 -27.21 4.68
CA LEU A 73 -30.93 -26.93 3.35
C LEU A 73 -30.46 -27.94 2.30
N ARG A 74 -29.21 -28.42 2.39
CA ARG A 74 -28.71 -29.50 1.54
C ARG A 74 -29.48 -30.80 1.77
N MET A 75 -29.60 -31.23 3.02
CA MET A 75 -30.39 -32.43 3.36
C MET A 75 -31.86 -32.26 2.95
N ALA A 76 -32.44 -31.08 3.17
CA ALA A 76 -33.83 -30.84 2.82
C ALA A 76 -34.05 -30.83 1.30
N ARG A 77 -33.08 -30.37 0.50
CA ARG A 77 -33.10 -30.50 -0.95
C ARG A 77 -33.05 -31.95 -1.38
N ASP A 78 -32.12 -32.74 -0.83
CA ASP A 78 -31.92 -34.14 -1.19
C ASP A 78 -33.17 -34.99 -0.86
N HIS A 79 -33.93 -34.61 0.16
CA HIS A 79 -35.18 -35.25 0.58
C HIS A 79 -36.47 -34.54 0.13
N GLY A 80 -36.39 -33.48 -0.69
CA GLY A 80 -37.56 -32.78 -1.23
C GLY A 80 -38.41 -31.98 -0.23
N VAL A 81 -37.87 -31.63 0.93
CA VAL A 81 -38.55 -30.87 2.01
C VAL A 81 -37.98 -29.46 2.19
N ALA A 82 -37.31 -28.92 1.17
CA ALA A 82 -36.66 -27.59 1.22
C ALA A 82 -37.65 -26.43 1.40
N GLU A 83 -38.88 -26.56 0.91
CA GLU A 83 -39.93 -25.52 1.02
C GLU A 83 -40.49 -25.40 2.44
N LEU A 84 -40.32 -26.44 3.26
CA LEU A 84 -40.78 -26.47 4.65
C LEU A 84 -39.82 -25.74 5.60
N LEU A 85 -38.61 -25.38 5.13
CA LEU A 85 -37.64 -24.64 5.92
C LEU A 85 -37.88 -23.12 5.79
N PRO A 86 -37.55 -22.33 6.83
CA PRO A 86 -37.57 -20.86 6.75
C PRO A 86 -36.72 -20.33 5.60
N ALA A 87 -37.05 -19.12 5.14
CA ALA A 87 -36.25 -18.40 4.15
C ALA A 87 -34.82 -18.22 4.67
N SER A 88 -33.83 -18.37 3.79
CA SER A 88 -32.43 -18.22 4.17
C SER A 88 -31.61 -17.79 2.98
N ALA A 89 -30.65 -16.89 3.21
CA ALA A 89 -29.63 -16.52 2.23
C ALA A 89 -28.81 -17.72 1.70
N LYS A 90 -28.89 -18.89 2.36
CA LYS A 90 -28.24 -20.13 1.92
C LYS A 90 -29.14 -21.03 1.06
N ASN A 91 -30.42 -20.73 0.92
CA ASN A 91 -31.33 -21.54 0.12
C ASN A 91 -30.96 -21.45 -1.38
N PRO A 92 -30.70 -22.57 -2.07
CA PRO A 92 -30.27 -22.55 -3.46
C PRO A 92 -31.28 -21.90 -4.41
N THR A 93 -32.59 -22.05 -4.19
CA THR A 93 -33.62 -21.48 -5.07
C THR A 93 -33.67 -19.96 -4.92
N GLN A 94 -33.67 -19.47 -3.69
CA GLN A 94 -33.65 -18.03 -3.40
C GLN A 94 -32.34 -17.38 -3.89
N ARG A 95 -31.20 -18.05 -3.72
CA ARG A 95 -29.90 -17.57 -4.25
C ARG A 95 -29.89 -17.49 -5.77
N LEU A 96 -30.52 -18.46 -6.45
CA LEU A 96 -30.63 -18.46 -7.90
C LEU A 96 -31.56 -17.34 -8.37
N ALA A 97 -32.74 -17.20 -7.76
CA ALA A 97 -33.69 -16.12 -8.06
C ALA A 97 -33.04 -14.74 -7.90
N HIS A 98 -32.40 -14.48 -6.76
CA HIS A 98 -31.69 -13.23 -6.50
C HIS A 98 -30.53 -12.99 -7.49
N ARG A 99 -29.83 -14.05 -7.93
CA ARG A 99 -28.77 -13.94 -8.96
C ARG A 99 -29.34 -13.62 -10.34
N VAL A 100 -30.49 -14.20 -10.69
CA VAL A 100 -31.18 -13.92 -11.96
C VAL A 100 -31.72 -12.48 -11.96
N GLU A 101 -32.33 -12.05 -10.87
CA GLU A 101 -32.91 -10.71 -10.73
C GLU A 101 -31.85 -9.60 -10.74
N HIS A 102 -30.77 -9.76 -9.99
CA HIS A 102 -29.79 -8.69 -9.79
C HIS A 102 -28.48 -8.86 -10.57
N GLY A 103 -28.25 -10.02 -11.18
CA GLY A 103 -27.04 -10.31 -11.94
C GLY A 103 -25.76 -10.36 -11.10
N LEU A 104 -24.61 -10.33 -11.78
CA LEU A 104 -23.29 -10.21 -11.14
C LEU A 104 -23.09 -8.75 -10.70
N ARG A 105 -22.66 -8.53 -9.46
CA ARG A 105 -22.51 -7.18 -8.89
C ARG A 105 -21.11 -6.87 -8.35
N VAL A 106 -20.12 -7.66 -8.78
CA VAL A 106 -18.71 -7.46 -8.40
C VAL A 106 -18.19 -6.18 -9.06
N LYS A 107 -17.28 -5.47 -8.39
CA LYS A 107 -16.69 -4.25 -8.94
C LYS A 107 -15.92 -4.56 -10.24
N GLY A 108 -16.12 -3.73 -11.27
CA GLY A 108 -15.47 -3.88 -12.57
C GLY A 108 -16.29 -4.69 -13.56
N THR A 109 -16.61 -5.95 -13.26
CA THR A 109 -17.32 -6.88 -14.15
C THR A 109 -18.81 -7.03 -13.89
N GLY A 110 -19.31 -6.45 -12.80
CA GLY A 110 -20.74 -6.47 -12.48
C GLY A 110 -21.57 -5.67 -13.47
N VAL A 111 -22.87 -5.98 -13.53
CA VAL A 111 -23.84 -5.29 -14.38
C VAL A 111 -23.82 -3.80 -14.07
N GLY A 112 -23.61 -2.98 -15.09
CA GLY A 112 -23.51 -1.51 -14.98
C GLY A 112 -22.18 -1.00 -14.41
N GLN A 113 -21.20 -1.86 -14.12
CA GLN A 113 -19.85 -1.45 -13.73
C GLN A 113 -18.92 -1.40 -14.95
N LYS A 114 -17.84 -0.61 -14.82
CA LYS A 114 -16.76 -0.54 -15.80
C LYS A 114 -15.43 -0.89 -15.15
N VAL A 115 -14.60 -1.65 -15.86
CA VAL A 115 -13.24 -2.00 -15.44
C VAL A 115 -12.36 -0.75 -15.45
N LYS A 116 -11.53 -0.59 -14.40
CA LYS A 116 -10.64 0.57 -14.23
C LYS A 116 -9.55 0.66 -15.31
N GLY A 117 -9.06 -0.49 -15.78
CA GLY A 117 -7.91 -0.59 -16.68
C GLY A 117 -6.58 -0.45 -15.94
N HIS A 118 -5.54 -1.09 -16.47
CA HIS A 118 -4.19 -1.00 -15.91
C HIS A 118 -3.61 0.41 -16.12
N ILE A 119 -2.60 0.78 -15.32
CA ILE A 119 -1.98 2.11 -15.40
C ILE A 119 -1.46 2.38 -16.83
N HIS A 120 -0.80 1.41 -17.45
CA HIS A 120 -0.26 1.58 -18.80
C HIS A 120 -1.36 1.82 -19.85
N GLU A 121 -2.52 1.17 -19.75
CA GLU A 121 -3.66 1.37 -20.66
C GLU A 121 -4.22 2.78 -20.51
N ARG A 122 -4.39 3.23 -19.25
CA ARG A 122 -4.94 4.55 -18.94
C ARG A 122 -4.03 5.69 -19.42
N HIS A 123 -2.71 5.51 -19.34
CA HIS A 123 -1.74 6.54 -19.74
C HIS A 123 -1.21 6.38 -21.17
N MET A 124 -1.57 5.30 -21.88
CA MET A 124 -1.06 5.01 -23.23
C MET A 124 -1.30 6.18 -24.18
N ILE A 125 -2.54 6.69 -24.21
CA ILE A 125 -2.94 7.77 -25.13
C ILE A 125 -2.11 9.03 -24.86
N ALA A 126 -2.06 9.46 -23.59
CA ALA A 126 -1.28 10.64 -23.21
C ALA A 126 0.22 10.48 -23.53
N LYS A 127 0.79 9.29 -23.28
CA LYS A 127 2.19 8.98 -23.58
C LYS A 127 2.46 9.00 -25.08
N MET A 128 1.55 8.46 -25.90
CA MET A 128 1.70 8.48 -27.36
C MET A 128 1.57 9.89 -27.94
N GLU A 129 0.70 10.72 -27.37
CA GLU A 129 0.55 12.13 -27.79
C GLU A 129 1.82 12.93 -27.47
N GLN A 130 2.44 12.71 -26.31
CA GLN A 130 3.72 13.30 -25.97
C GLN A 130 4.83 12.87 -26.95
N LYS A 131 4.89 11.58 -27.28
CA LYS A 131 5.85 11.08 -28.29
C LYS A 131 5.61 11.74 -29.65
N ARG A 132 4.36 11.83 -30.09
CA ARG A 132 3.98 12.48 -31.35
C ARG A 132 4.44 13.94 -31.36
N LYS A 133 4.14 14.70 -30.31
CA LYS A 133 4.56 16.09 -30.17
C LYS A 133 6.08 16.26 -30.21
N ALA A 134 6.80 15.44 -29.45
CA ALA A 134 8.27 15.46 -29.44
C ALA A 134 8.85 15.17 -30.83
N MET A 135 8.30 14.21 -31.57
CA MET A 135 8.73 13.90 -32.93
C MET A 135 8.46 15.05 -33.91
N LEU A 136 7.36 15.76 -33.76
CA LEU A 136 7.04 16.94 -34.58
C LEU A 136 7.98 18.12 -34.27
N GLU A 137 8.37 18.32 -33.02
CA GLU A 137 9.28 19.38 -32.58
C GLU A 137 10.76 19.04 -32.81
N MET A 138 11.08 17.76 -33.04
CA MET A 138 12.45 17.26 -33.17
C MET A 138 13.27 17.93 -34.30
N PRO A 139 12.74 18.15 -35.51
CA PRO A 139 13.49 18.81 -36.59
C PRO A 139 13.95 20.22 -36.21
N ASP A 140 13.11 20.99 -35.54
CA ASP A 140 13.44 22.36 -35.13
C ASP A 140 14.41 22.39 -33.95
N LEU A 141 14.29 21.43 -33.03
CA LEU A 141 15.27 21.22 -31.97
C LEU A 141 16.66 20.89 -32.55
N ILE A 142 16.74 20.00 -33.55
CA ILE A 142 17.99 19.63 -34.22
C ILE A 142 18.60 20.85 -34.93
N LYS A 143 17.79 21.67 -35.61
CA LYS A 143 18.29 22.92 -36.24
C LYS A 143 18.89 23.85 -35.20
N LYS A 144 18.19 24.11 -34.09
CA LYS A 144 18.68 24.95 -32.98
C LYS A 144 19.95 24.39 -32.36
N TRP A 145 20.03 23.07 -32.16
CA TRP A 145 21.23 22.43 -31.63
C TRP A 145 22.42 22.56 -32.57
N LYS A 146 22.21 22.40 -33.88
CA LYS A 146 23.24 22.59 -34.91
C LYS A 146 23.71 24.05 -35.00
N THR A 147 22.84 25.03 -34.82
CA THR A 147 23.23 26.45 -34.85
C THR A 147 24.01 26.88 -33.62
N VAL A 148 23.62 26.42 -32.43
CA VAL A 148 24.30 26.74 -31.16
C VAL A 148 25.62 25.96 -31.00
N GLY A 149 25.62 24.69 -31.43
CA GLY A 149 26.76 23.78 -31.31
C GLY A 149 26.86 23.09 -29.94
N LYS A 150 27.47 21.90 -29.92
CA LYS A 150 27.54 21.01 -28.73
C LYS A 150 28.08 21.68 -27.46
N ARG A 151 29.07 22.56 -27.59
CA ARG A 151 29.75 23.19 -26.44
C ARG A 151 28.93 24.30 -25.78
N ASN A 152 28.06 24.95 -26.54
CA ASN A 152 27.26 26.09 -26.07
C ASN A 152 25.80 25.70 -25.83
N TRP A 153 25.44 24.43 -26.08
CA TRP A 153 24.10 23.92 -25.83
C TRP A 153 23.87 23.78 -24.33
N THR A 154 23.01 24.63 -23.78
CA THR A 154 22.51 24.49 -22.42
C THR A 154 21.11 23.88 -22.50
N ASN A 155 20.89 22.79 -21.77
CA ASN A 155 19.56 22.20 -21.70
C ASN A 155 18.68 23.10 -20.82
N PRO A 156 17.59 23.71 -21.34
CA PRO A 156 16.74 24.60 -20.54
C PRO A 156 16.03 23.88 -19.38
N SER A 157 15.99 22.54 -19.36
CA SER A 157 15.48 21.77 -18.22
C SER A 157 16.48 21.61 -17.08
N ALA A 158 17.76 21.92 -17.29
CA ALA A 158 18.77 22.01 -16.25
C ALA A 158 18.84 23.47 -15.79
N GLY A 159 17.85 23.89 -15.00
CA GLY A 159 17.94 25.15 -14.27
C GLY A 159 19.26 25.16 -13.49
N ARG A 160 20.08 26.20 -13.70
CA ARG A 160 21.29 26.43 -12.91
C ARG A 160 20.86 26.49 -11.43
N PRO A 161 21.30 25.58 -10.54
CA PRO A 161 20.94 25.70 -9.15
C PRO A 161 21.52 27.02 -8.63
N SER A 162 20.65 27.91 -8.16
CA SER A 162 21.10 29.00 -7.30
C SER A 162 21.79 28.34 -6.11
N ARG A 163 23.00 28.79 -5.75
CA ARG A 163 23.65 28.34 -4.52
C ARG A 163 22.75 28.74 -3.35
N THR A 164 21.93 27.83 -2.87
CA THR A 164 21.16 28.01 -1.64
C THR A 164 22.16 28.11 -0.49
N ALA A 165 22.10 29.18 0.30
CA ALA A 165 22.98 29.35 1.46
C ALA A 165 22.83 28.15 2.41
N THR A 166 23.95 27.61 2.85
CA THR A 166 23.94 26.46 3.77
C THR A 166 23.41 26.88 5.14
N HIS A 167 22.83 25.97 5.93
CA HIS A 167 22.29 26.28 7.25
C HIS A 167 23.37 26.80 8.22
N TYR A 168 24.64 26.44 7.98
CA TYR A 168 25.80 26.98 8.67
C TYR A 168 26.08 28.45 8.32
N GLU A 169 25.96 28.81 7.04
CA GLU A 169 26.07 30.20 6.57
C GLU A 169 24.89 31.06 7.07
N VAL A 170 23.68 30.49 7.17
CA VAL A 170 22.48 31.19 7.69
C VAL A 170 22.63 31.59 9.16
N LEU A 171 23.26 30.75 10.00
CA LEU A 171 23.50 31.05 11.41
C LEU A 171 24.86 31.70 11.69
N ASP A 172 25.68 31.92 10.65
CA ASP A 172 27.04 32.46 10.75
C ASP A 172 27.90 31.62 11.71
N LEU A 173 27.89 30.31 11.48
CA LEU A 173 28.59 29.28 12.25
C LEU A 173 29.58 28.54 11.36
N GLN A 174 30.82 28.38 11.83
CA GLN A 174 31.83 27.56 11.15
C GLN A 174 31.67 26.08 11.55
N PRO A 175 31.50 25.15 10.60
CA PRO A 175 31.38 23.72 10.90
C PRO A 175 32.56 23.14 11.68
N ALA A 176 33.77 23.68 11.49
CA ALA A 176 34.98 23.25 12.19
C ALA A 176 34.92 23.48 13.71
N LEU A 177 34.26 24.56 14.17
CA LEU A 177 34.11 24.88 15.59
C LEU A 177 33.12 23.94 16.30
N LEU A 178 32.19 23.36 15.54
CA LEU A 178 31.20 22.40 16.04
C LEU A 178 31.71 20.96 16.08
N GLY A 179 32.82 20.66 15.38
CA GLY A 179 33.48 19.35 15.40
C GLY A 179 34.49 19.18 16.54
N ALA A 180 34.97 20.28 17.13
CA ALA A 180 35.97 20.28 18.20
C ALA A 180 35.41 20.54 19.61
N ALA A 181 34.11 20.84 19.72
CA ALA A 181 33.44 21.20 20.97
C ALA A 181 32.65 20.03 21.56
N GLU A 182 32.54 19.99 22.89
CA GLU A 182 31.74 18.99 23.59
C GLU A 182 30.23 19.13 23.27
N PRO A 183 29.43 18.04 23.34
CA PRO A 183 28.01 18.04 22.95
C PRO A 183 27.15 19.07 23.67
N HIS A 184 27.47 19.36 24.94
CA HIS A 184 26.76 20.35 25.74
C HIS A 184 27.04 21.80 25.28
N ASP A 185 28.28 22.07 24.88
CA ASP A 185 28.73 23.38 24.43
C ASP A 185 28.23 23.70 23.00
N ILE A 186 28.08 22.67 22.17
CA ILE A 186 27.48 22.77 20.83
C ILE A 186 26.06 23.34 20.89
N ALA A 187 25.22 22.83 21.78
CA ALA A 187 23.82 23.25 21.87
C ALA A 187 23.68 24.71 22.37
N THR A 188 24.55 25.14 23.29
CA THR A 188 24.55 26.53 23.80
C THR A 188 25.06 27.51 22.74
N LEU A 189 26.05 27.09 21.95
CA LEU A 189 26.63 27.87 20.85
C LEU A 189 25.63 28.08 19.70
N ILE A 190 24.91 27.02 19.30
CA ILE A 190 23.85 27.10 18.28
C ILE A 190 22.69 27.99 18.75
N LYS A 191 22.27 27.89 20.02
CA LYS A 191 21.25 28.77 20.62
C LYS A 191 21.69 30.23 20.69
N ARG A 192 22.97 30.50 20.94
CA ARG A 192 23.53 31.87 20.93
C ARG A 192 23.57 32.44 19.51
N ALA A 193 23.96 31.63 18.53
CA ALA A 193 23.98 32.03 17.12
C ALA A 193 22.58 32.30 16.56
N TYR A 194 21.59 31.47 16.91
CA TYR A 194 20.18 31.68 16.56
C TYR A 194 19.63 33.00 17.12
N ARG A 195 19.85 33.28 18.41
CA ARG A 195 19.44 34.55 19.03
C ARG A 195 20.09 35.76 18.36
N ARG A 196 21.37 35.66 18.01
CA ARG A 196 22.12 36.70 17.27
C ARG A 196 21.57 36.90 15.85
N ALA A 197 21.27 35.82 15.13
CA ALA A 197 20.74 35.87 13.77
C ALA A 197 19.33 36.50 13.73
N LEU A 198 18.46 36.14 14.68
CA LEU A 198 17.14 36.77 14.83
C LEU A 198 17.22 38.24 15.17
N LEU A 199 18.11 38.64 16.09
CA LEU A 199 18.26 40.05 16.47
C LEU A 199 18.84 40.93 15.35
N ARG A 200 19.65 40.35 14.45
CA ARG A 200 20.21 41.06 13.28
C ARG A 200 19.19 41.18 12.14
N ASN A 201 18.35 40.16 11.94
CA ASN A 201 17.37 40.10 10.86
C ASN A 201 15.93 40.40 11.32
N HIS A 202 15.76 40.94 12.54
CA HIS A 202 14.45 41.34 13.04
C HIS A 202 13.91 42.52 12.22
N PRO A 203 12.64 42.49 11.76
CA PRO A 203 12.07 43.51 10.88
C PRO A 203 12.09 44.93 11.49
N ASP A 204 12.08 45.02 12.82
CA ASP A 204 12.13 46.30 13.58
C ASP A 204 13.51 46.98 13.54
N LYS A 205 14.60 46.24 13.27
CA LYS A 205 15.96 46.79 13.09
C LYS A 205 16.39 46.87 11.62
N ALA A 206 15.68 46.16 10.74
CA ALA A 206 15.91 46.16 9.29
C ALA A 206 15.55 47.50 8.61
N ALA A 207 14.88 48.41 9.32
CA ALA A 207 14.54 49.74 8.81
C ALA A 207 15.75 50.71 8.74
N GLN A 208 16.87 50.40 9.39
CA GLN A 208 18.05 51.29 9.47
C GLN A 208 19.32 50.75 8.77
N SER A 209 19.29 49.54 8.20
CA SER A 209 20.42 49.00 7.44
C SER A 209 19.94 48.25 6.19
N SER A 210 20.66 48.44 5.08
CA SER A 210 20.28 47.99 3.75
C SER A 210 20.03 46.47 3.66
N ALA A 211 18.75 46.11 3.46
CA ALA A 211 18.16 44.81 3.10
C ALA A 211 18.40 43.63 4.06
N PRO A 212 17.33 42.95 4.55
CA PRO A 212 17.49 41.65 5.22
C PRO A 212 17.92 40.61 4.19
N THR A 213 19.11 40.02 4.37
CA THR A 213 19.66 39.01 3.46
C THR A 213 19.05 37.61 3.66
N LEU A 214 18.39 37.36 4.80
CA LEU A 214 17.84 36.07 5.19
C LEU A 214 16.47 36.24 5.86
N THR A 215 15.52 35.37 5.54
CA THR A 215 14.17 35.41 6.15
C THR A 215 14.18 34.77 7.55
N VAL A 216 13.24 35.19 8.40
CA VAL A 216 13.07 34.61 9.75
C VAL A 216 12.81 33.10 9.66
N ASP A 217 12.06 32.65 8.65
CA ASP A 217 11.76 31.24 8.41
C ASP A 217 13.03 30.43 8.09
N GLN A 218 13.93 30.96 7.25
CA GLN A 218 15.22 30.32 6.94
C GLN A 218 16.10 30.16 8.19
N ILE A 219 16.08 31.14 9.10
CA ILE A 219 16.81 31.10 10.37
C ILE A 219 16.20 30.04 11.31
N GLY A 220 14.87 29.92 11.33
CA GLY A 220 14.14 28.91 12.09
C GLY A 220 14.43 27.49 11.62
N GLU A 221 14.38 27.26 10.30
CA GLU A 221 14.71 25.97 9.69
C GLU A 221 16.16 25.55 9.96
N ALA A 222 17.12 26.48 9.78
CA ALA A 222 18.53 26.22 10.07
C ALA A 222 18.77 25.82 11.53
N TYR A 223 18.09 26.48 12.48
CA TYR A 223 18.17 26.10 13.90
C TYR A 223 17.51 24.75 14.18
N ALA A 224 16.36 24.45 13.58
CA ALA A 224 15.66 23.17 13.78
C ALA A 224 16.49 21.97 13.31
N VAL A 225 17.25 22.12 12.22
CA VAL A 225 18.14 21.07 11.70
C VAL A 225 19.42 20.98 12.53
N LEU A 226 20.11 22.09 12.79
CA LEU A 226 21.41 22.09 13.46
C LEU A 226 21.34 21.80 14.97
N SER A 227 20.22 22.12 15.63
CA SER A 227 20.06 21.93 17.09
C SER A 227 19.95 20.47 17.54
N SER A 228 19.59 19.55 16.64
CA SER A 228 19.47 18.12 16.96
C SER A 228 20.64 17.32 16.35
N PRO A 229 21.37 16.52 17.16
CA PRO A 229 22.49 15.72 16.65
C PRO A 229 22.17 14.78 15.46
N PRO A 230 21.02 14.06 15.42
CA PRO A 230 20.73 13.17 14.29
C PRO A 230 20.45 13.96 13.00
N ARG A 231 19.61 15.00 13.05
CA ARG A 231 19.27 15.80 11.85
C ARG A 231 20.46 16.62 11.35
N ARG A 232 21.36 17.05 12.25
CA ARG A 232 22.64 17.66 11.87
C ARG A 232 23.52 16.68 11.12
N LYS A 233 23.61 15.42 11.59
CA LYS A 233 24.42 14.38 10.94
C LYS A 233 23.91 14.05 9.53
N GLU A 234 22.60 13.92 9.37
CA GLU A 234 21.94 13.72 8.06
C GLU A 234 22.20 14.91 7.13
N TYR A 235 22.05 16.14 7.64
CA TYR A 235 22.33 17.35 6.88
C TYR A 235 23.81 17.46 6.47
N ASP A 236 24.76 17.13 7.35
CA ASP A 236 26.20 17.12 7.07
C ASP A 236 26.60 16.03 6.07
N ALA A 237 25.88 14.90 6.05
CA ALA A 237 26.03 13.87 5.03
C ALA A 237 25.54 14.39 3.68
N GLY A 238 24.36 15.01 3.63
CA GLY A 238 23.81 15.65 2.43
C GLY A 238 24.69 16.78 1.89
N LEU A 239 25.29 17.59 2.76
CA LEU A 239 26.19 18.68 2.35
C LEU A 239 27.53 18.16 1.80
N ARG A 240 28.02 17.02 2.30
CA ARG A 240 29.19 16.34 1.73
C ARG A 240 28.88 15.80 0.34
N VAL A 241 27.74 15.13 0.17
CA VAL A 241 27.27 14.65 -1.14
C VAL A 241 27.08 15.80 -2.13
N ALA A 242 26.49 16.92 -1.69
CA ALA A 242 26.27 18.10 -2.52
C ALA A 242 27.57 18.84 -2.91
N ARG A 243 28.59 18.83 -2.05
CA ARG A 243 29.92 19.41 -2.36
C ARG A 243 30.72 18.50 -3.29
N SER A 244 30.57 17.18 -3.17
CA SER A 244 31.11 16.22 -4.14
C SER A 244 30.49 16.41 -5.53
N ALA A 245 29.22 16.78 -5.62
CA ALA A 245 28.54 17.09 -6.88
C ALA A 245 28.94 18.45 -7.52
N GLY A 246 29.72 19.30 -6.83
CA GLY A 246 30.04 20.68 -7.24
C GLY A 246 31.46 20.93 -7.78
N GLY A 247 32.31 19.90 -7.90
CA GLY A 247 33.67 19.99 -8.47
C GLY A 247 33.66 19.86 -10.00
N SER A 248 34.38 20.74 -10.69
CA SER A 248 34.48 20.77 -12.15
C SER A 248 35.50 19.75 -12.68
N ARG A 249 35.11 18.95 -13.68
CA ARG A 249 35.90 18.24 -14.72
C ARG A 249 37.18 17.55 -14.20
N ASP A 250 37.18 16.25 -14.00
CA ASP A 250 37.27 15.21 -15.03
C ASP A 250 36.95 13.86 -14.37
N ASP A 251 36.42 12.92 -15.15
CA ASP A 251 36.36 11.48 -14.92
C ASP A 251 35.66 10.94 -13.65
N ASP A 252 34.62 10.15 -13.91
CA ASP A 252 34.22 8.95 -13.16
C ASP A 252 34.18 9.04 -11.62
N ASP A 253 32.99 9.28 -11.05
CA ASP A 253 32.36 8.35 -10.09
C ASP A 253 31.00 8.91 -9.61
N GLU A 254 30.03 8.01 -9.46
CA GLU A 254 28.82 8.15 -8.64
C GLU A 254 27.67 9.10 -9.08
N THR A 255 27.36 9.13 -10.38
CA THR A 255 25.95 8.95 -10.78
C THR A 255 25.86 7.61 -11.50
N LYS A 256 25.78 6.56 -10.69
CA LYS A 256 25.91 5.15 -11.07
C LYS A 256 25.01 4.84 -12.26
N PHE A 257 25.62 4.76 -13.44
CA PHE A 257 24.95 4.34 -14.66
C PHE A 257 24.55 2.87 -14.46
N HIS A 258 23.30 2.61 -14.10
CA HIS A 258 22.80 1.25 -13.87
C HIS A 258 22.72 0.49 -15.20
N THR A 259 23.82 -0.14 -15.60
CA THR A 259 23.89 -0.98 -16.78
C THR A 259 23.18 -2.32 -16.53
N GLY A 260 22.26 -2.70 -17.42
CA GLY A 260 21.67 -4.05 -17.45
C GLY A 260 20.80 -4.40 -16.23
N ILE A 261 19.79 -3.59 -15.91
CA ILE A 261 18.81 -3.91 -14.86
C ILE A 261 17.94 -5.09 -15.32
N GLU A 262 18.02 -6.20 -14.59
CA GLU A 262 17.15 -7.37 -14.77
C GLU A 262 16.06 -7.35 -13.69
N ASN A 263 14.78 -7.50 -14.07
CA ASN A 263 13.66 -7.52 -13.14
C ASN A 263 13.28 -8.97 -12.83
N VAL A 264 13.16 -9.32 -11.56
CA VAL A 264 12.88 -10.68 -11.09
C VAL A 264 11.93 -10.61 -9.88
N ASP A 265 11.01 -11.54 -9.76
CA ASP A 265 10.12 -11.66 -8.61
C ASP A 265 10.82 -12.42 -7.47
N LEU A 266 10.52 -12.10 -6.20
CA LEU A 266 11.16 -12.75 -5.04
C LEU A 266 10.96 -14.27 -5.02
N ASP A 267 9.84 -14.76 -5.55
CA ASP A 267 9.50 -16.19 -5.63
C ASP A 267 10.40 -16.98 -6.61
N ASP A 268 11.11 -16.29 -7.51
CA ASP A 268 12.01 -16.88 -8.50
C ASP A 268 13.47 -16.95 -8.03
N LEU A 269 13.76 -16.54 -6.78
CA LEU A 269 15.10 -16.47 -6.21
C LEU A 269 15.40 -17.67 -5.31
N ASP A 270 16.63 -18.18 -5.40
CA ASP A 270 17.08 -19.28 -4.54
C ASP A 270 17.26 -18.77 -3.11
N PHE A 271 16.70 -19.48 -2.13
CA PHE A 271 16.81 -19.13 -0.71
C PHE A 271 17.74 -20.09 0.04
N ASP A 272 18.73 -19.55 0.74
CA ASP A 272 19.65 -20.30 1.58
C ASP A 272 19.14 -20.33 3.03
N GLU A 273 18.56 -21.45 3.46
CA GLU A 273 18.01 -21.63 4.81
C GLU A 273 19.06 -21.51 5.92
N ALA A 274 20.33 -21.84 5.65
CA ALA A 274 21.40 -21.76 6.64
C ALA A 274 21.84 -20.31 6.89
N GLY A 275 21.79 -19.48 5.85
CA GLY A 275 22.17 -18.07 5.90
C GLY A 275 21.01 -17.09 6.09
N ARG A 276 19.76 -17.54 5.87
CA ARG A 276 18.56 -16.68 5.75
C ARG A 276 18.72 -15.59 4.69
N ARG A 277 19.28 -15.94 3.52
CA ARG A 277 19.57 -15.00 2.44
C ARG A 277 18.99 -15.50 1.12
N TRP A 278 18.44 -14.59 0.33
CA TRP A 278 18.14 -14.85 -1.07
C TRP A 278 19.41 -14.65 -1.88
N TYR A 279 19.61 -15.48 -2.91
CA TYR A 279 20.71 -15.35 -3.83
C TYR A 279 20.33 -15.71 -5.27
N ARG A 280 21.12 -15.21 -6.22
CA ARG A 280 21.01 -15.57 -7.63
C ARG A 280 22.35 -15.43 -8.34
N SER A 281 22.59 -16.32 -9.30
CA SER A 281 23.75 -16.23 -10.17
C SER A 281 23.68 -15.00 -11.09
N CYS A 282 24.85 -14.42 -11.37
CA CYS A 282 24.98 -13.27 -12.25
C CYS A 282 25.60 -13.69 -13.60
N ARG A 283 25.27 -12.95 -14.66
CA ARG A 283 25.79 -13.17 -16.02
C ARG A 283 27.32 -13.01 -16.14
N CYS A 284 27.97 -12.47 -15.12
CA CYS A 284 29.43 -12.42 -15.02
C CYS A 284 30.07 -13.76 -14.62
N GLY A 285 29.26 -14.76 -14.21
CA GLY A 285 29.73 -16.09 -13.81
C GLY A 285 29.89 -16.29 -12.30
N ASN A 286 29.50 -15.33 -11.46
CA ASN A 286 29.37 -15.55 -10.01
C ASN A 286 28.03 -16.22 -9.69
N ASP A 287 28.07 -17.40 -9.09
CA ASP A 287 26.90 -18.19 -8.70
C ASP A 287 26.05 -17.53 -7.59
N ARG A 288 26.65 -16.65 -6.79
CA ARG A 288 25.99 -15.84 -5.74
C ARG A 288 26.19 -14.34 -5.97
N GLY A 289 26.13 -13.92 -7.23
CA GLY A 289 26.37 -12.54 -7.63
C GLY A 289 25.41 -11.55 -6.96
N TYR A 290 24.13 -11.89 -6.87
CA TYR A 290 23.14 -11.09 -6.14
C TYR A 290 22.82 -11.80 -4.82
N SER A 291 22.89 -11.08 -3.69
CA SER A 291 22.49 -11.62 -2.39
C SER A 291 21.95 -10.53 -1.47
N PHE A 292 20.89 -10.81 -0.71
CA PHE A 292 20.28 -9.88 0.24
C PHE A 292 19.51 -10.64 1.33
N GLU A 293 19.20 -9.96 2.42
CA GLU A 293 18.58 -10.52 3.63
C GLU A 293 17.15 -10.00 3.83
N GLU A 294 16.45 -10.52 4.83
CA GLU A 294 15.04 -10.15 5.08
C GLU A 294 14.93 -8.71 5.56
N GLU A 295 15.95 -8.23 6.29
CA GLU A 295 16.07 -6.85 6.72
C GLU A 295 16.07 -5.87 5.54
N ASP A 296 16.75 -6.21 4.45
CA ASP A 296 16.78 -5.38 3.23
C ASP A 296 15.40 -5.28 2.57
N LEU A 297 14.59 -6.34 2.64
CA LEU A 297 13.21 -6.34 2.14
C LEU A 297 12.26 -5.54 3.05
N VAL A 298 12.48 -5.60 4.36
CA VAL A 298 11.71 -4.81 5.33
C VAL A 298 11.97 -3.31 5.13
N ASP A 299 13.22 -2.92 4.92
CA ASP A 299 13.61 -1.54 4.64
C ASP A 299 13.01 -1.03 3.31
N ALA A 300 12.89 -1.92 2.31
CA ALA A 300 12.26 -1.62 1.02
C ALA A 300 10.75 -1.87 0.96
N SER A 301 10.10 -2.17 2.10
CA SER A 301 8.70 -2.59 2.15
C SER A 301 7.71 -1.52 1.67
N GLU A 302 8.05 -0.24 1.84
CA GLU A 302 7.22 0.88 1.35
C GLU A 302 7.16 0.95 -0.19
N ASP A 303 8.26 0.55 -0.85
CA ASP A 303 8.40 0.61 -2.31
C ASP A 303 7.98 -0.69 -3.00
N GLY A 304 7.99 -1.83 -2.28
CA GLY A 304 7.72 -3.17 -2.83
C GLY A 304 8.75 -3.61 -3.87
N VAL A 305 9.92 -2.97 -3.86
CA VAL A 305 11.00 -3.16 -4.83
C VAL A 305 12.35 -2.99 -4.13
N LEU A 306 13.20 -4.01 -4.22
CA LEU A 306 14.58 -3.97 -3.73
C LEU A 306 15.56 -3.92 -4.91
N MET A 307 16.52 -2.98 -4.86
CA MET A 307 17.59 -2.86 -5.86
C MET A 307 18.89 -3.47 -5.33
N VAL A 308 19.33 -4.57 -5.95
CA VAL A 308 20.50 -5.34 -5.52
C VAL A 308 21.59 -5.26 -6.58
N GLY A 309 22.77 -4.77 -6.21
CA GLY A 309 23.95 -4.80 -7.06
C GLY A 309 24.62 -6.18 -7.04
N CYS A 310 25.22 -6.58 -8.17
CA CYS A 310 26.09 -7.75 -8.16
C CYS A 310 27.35 -7.48 -7.32
N GLN A 311 27.82 -8.46 -6.54
CA GLN A 311 29.04 -8.34 -5.74
C GLN A 311 30.33 -8.24 -6.58
N ASP A 312 30.32 -8.79 -7.81
CA ASP A 312 31.52 -8.90 -8.66
C ASP A 312 31.44 -8.12 -9.98
N CYS A 313 30.35 -7.41 -10.26
CA CYS A 313 30.24 -6.61 -11.50
C CYS A 313 29.27 -5.43 -11.35
N SER A 314 29.10 -4.64 -12.42
CA SER A 314 28.25 -3.44 -12.46
C SER A 314 26.78 -3.71 -12.81
N LEU A 315 26.36 -4.97 -12.87
CA LEU A 315 24.96 -5.34 -13.15
C LEU A 315 24.08 -5.17 -11.91
N TRP A 316 22.79 -4.92 -12.16
CA TRP A 316 21.79 -4.65 -11.13
C TRP A 316 20.59 -5.57 -11.30
N LEU A 317 20.07 -6.07 -10.18
CA LEU A 317 18.86 -6.85 -10.09
C LEU A 317 17.78 -6.02 -9.39
N LYS A 318 16.62 -5.92 -10.00
CA LYS A 318 15.44 -5.30 -9.41
C LYS A 318 14.49 -6.40 -8.96
N VAL A 319 14.40 -6.58 -7.64
CA VAL A 319 13.59 -7.62 -7.02
C VAL A 319 12.22 -7.04 -6.66
N HIS A 320 11.17 -7.65 -7.17
CA HIS A 320 9.79 -7.30 -6.86
C HIS A 320 9.23 -8.25 -5.79
N PHE A 321 8.61 -7.70 -4.75
CA PHE A 321 8.03 -8.49 -3.67
C PHE A 321 6.76 -7.83 -3.11
N ALA A 322 5.90 -8.63 -2.49
CA ALA A 322 4.69 -8.17 -1.83
C ALA A 322 4.67 -8.66 -0.39
N VAL A 323 4.51 -7.73 0.56
CA VAL A 323 4.33 -8.07 1.98
C VAL A 323 2.90 -8.58 2.16
N VAL A 324 2.75 -9.83 2.59
CA VAL A 324 1.45 -10.40 2.97
C VAL A 324 1.30 -10.20 4.47
N GLU A 325 0.38 -9.33 4.88
CA GLU A 325 -0.03 -9.23 6.29
C GLU A 325 -0.86 -10.48 6.62
N GLU A 326 -0.35 -11.33 7.51
CA GLU A 326 -1.15 -12.37 8.21
C GLU A 326 -1.97 -11.78 9.36
#